data_AF-A0A0A1U9G9-F1
#
_entry.id   AF-A0A0A1U9G9-F1
#
_cell.length_a   1.000
_cell.length_b   1.000
_cell.length_c   1.000
_cell.angle_alpha   90.00
_cell.angle_beta   90.00
_cell.angle_gamma   90.00
#
_symmetry.space_group_name_H-M   'P 1'
#
loop_
_entity.id
_entity.type
_entity.pdbx_description
1 polymer ?
#
loop_
_entity_poly.entity_id
_entity_poly.type
_entity_poly.pdbx_seq_one_letter_code
_entity_poly.pdbx_strand_id
1 'polypeptide(L)'
;MILDYFSIVLTSVMMGIIAMIQPQLHTYARSVSQNARIALMEPNALLVQTPNIYTTAAATCKKCKTGSNCLTCESDTKCLSCIDGFYLAGEGKCSACNTIAGCGKCKSANECTECTTDNLQPDKTCKKDCPEAYFANDKVCTACVDDCKTCTEETKCTNCKEDALIVEDTKKCVKGNCPEMYFKDGAEKMCKRCTDGCKVCSNATDCQECVSPKMLEEGTMKCVEKCGDGFFNVDNKKCDMCMANCMTCAAKKKCDKCKDNYFMSDDKCVDMCPEKYFEKEGKCEKCKNTYNTPCKQGDTECEVCMNKSGTLKVLVVAVVFVLMIAF
;
A
#
# COMPACT_ATOMS: atom_id res chain seq x y z
N MET A 1 -3.99 -48.19 0.49
CA MET A 1 -2.91 -47.77 -0.45
C MET A 1 -2.47 -46.31 -0.31
N ILE A 2 -3.33 -45.35 0.10
CA ILE A 2 -2.89 -43.94 0.27
C ILE A 2 -2.46 -43.62 1.73
N LEU A 3 -2.94 -44.38 2.73
CA LEU A 3 -2.60 -44.15 4.14
C LEU A 3 -1.24 -44.73 4.57
N ASP A 4 -0.71 -45.74 3.87
CA ASP A 4 0.63 -46.29 4.15
C ASP A 4 1.76 -45.40 3.62
N TYR A 5 1.49 -44.62 2.57
CA TYR A 5 2.47 -43.72 1.95
C TYR A 5 2.79 -42.52 2.86
N PHE A 6 1.78 -42.01 3.59
CA PHE A 6 1.96 -40.87 4.49
C PHE A 6 2.81 -41.22 5.73
N SER A 7 2.68 -42.44 6.26
CA SER A 7 3.46 -42.90 7.43
C SER A 7 4.95 -43.14 7.09
N ILE A 8 5.22 -43.61 5.87
CA ILE A 8 6.58 -43.80 5.37
C ILE A 8 7.25 -42.44 5.07
N VAL A 9 6.51 -41.48 4.51
CA VAL A 9 7.05 -40.14 4.25
C VAL A 9 7.32 -39.39 5.57
N LEU A 10 6.45 -39.53 6.59
CA LEU A 10 6.64 -38.86 7.88
C LEU A 10 7.85 -39.41 8.67
N THR A 11 8.09 -40.73 8.62
CA THR A 11 9.28 -41.34 9.24
C THR A 11 10.57 -41.01 8.49
N SER A 12 10.51 -40.88 7.16
CA SER A 12 11.65 -40.43 6.32
C SER A 12 12.04 -38.98 6.58
N VAL A 13 11.06 -38.08 6.75
CA VAL A 13 11.29 -36.66 7.04
C VAL A 13 11.79 -36.46 8.47
N MET A 14 11.29 -37.23 9.45
CA MET A 14 11.79 -37.21 10.83
C MET A 14 13.24 -37.72 10.93
N MET A 15 13.61 -38.79 10.20
CA MET A 15 15.00 -39.25 10.15
C MET A 15 15.93 -38.25 9.42
N GLY A 16 15.43 -37.55 8.41
CA GLY A 16 16.16 -36.47 7.73
C GLY A 16 16.41 -35.24 8.61
N ILE A 17 15.44 -34.84 9.43
CA ILE A 17 15.59 -33.73 10.40
C ILE A 17 16.59 -34.12 11.50
N ILE A 18 16.55 -35.36 12.00
CA ILE A 18 17.54 -35.87 12.98
C ILE A 18 18.96 -35.90 12.38
N ALA A 19 19.11 -36.25 11.10
CA ALA A 19 20.40 -36.25 10.39
C ALA A 19 20.95 -34.84 10.13
N MET A 20 20.10 -33.80 10.05
CA MET A 20 20.53 -32.40 9.93
C MET A 20 20.83 -31.73 11.28
N ILE A 21 20.28 -32.24 12.39
CA ILE A 21 20.53 -31.72 13.74
C ILE A 21 21.78 -32.37 14.37
N GLN A 22 22.12 -33.61 14.02
CA GLN A 22 23.31 -34.33 14.53
C GLN A 22 24.64 -33.57 14.32
N PRO A 23 24.95 -32.95 13.17
CA PRO A 23 26.18 -32.17 13.01
C PRO A 23 26.18 -30.89 13.84
N GLN A 24 25.01 -30.26 14.06
CA GLN A 24 24.87 -29.04 14.87
C GLN A 24 24.99 -29.33 16.37
N LEU A 25 24.47 -30.47 16.85
CA LEU A 25 24.70 -30.95 18.21
C LEU A 25 26.16 -31.37 18.43
N HIS A 26 26.83 -31.93 17.42
CA HIS A 26 28.26 -32.27 17.53
C HIS A 26 29.17 -31.03 17.51
N THR A 27 28.74 -29.95 16.85
CA THR A 27 29.45 -28.66 16.82
C THR A 27 29.17 -27.86 18.10
N TYR A 28 27.96 -27.95 18.67
CA TYR A 28 27.62 -27.44 20.00
C TYR A 28 28.30 -28.25 21.12
N ALA A 29 28.38 -29.58 21.01
CA ALA A 29 29.15 -30.41 21.93
C ALA A 29 30.67 -30.22 21.76
N ARG A 30 31.16 -29.88 20.56
CA ARG A 30 32.55 -29.46 20.33
C ARG A 30 32.82 -28.04 20.84
N SER A 31 31.87 -27.11 20.80
CA SER A 31 32.04 -25.77 21.40
C SER A 31 31.96 -25.82 22.93
N VAL A 32 31.07 -26.65 23.49
CA VAL A 32 31.01 -26.95 24.93
C VAL A 32 32.24 -27.75 25.37
N SER A 33 32.77 -28.65 24.53
CA SER A 33 34.03 -29.36 24.79
C SER A 33 35.28 -28.51 24.56
N GLN A 34 35.28 -27.50 23.67
CA GLN A 34 36.39 -26.55 23.50
C GLN A 34 36.41 -25.53 24.64
N ASN A 35 35.23 -25.10 25.13
CA ASN A 35 35.11 -24.34 26.37
C ASN A 35 35.48 -25.17 27.62
N ALA A 36 35.46 -26.50 27.53
CA ALA A 36 35.91 -27.41 28.60
C ALA A 36 37.33 -27.97 28.42
N ARG A 37 38.00 -27.73 27.26
CA ARG A 37 39.36 -28.22 26.97
C ARG A 37 40.41 -27.13 26.78
N ILE A 38 40.05 -25.85 26.89
CA ILE A 38 41.01 -24.77 27.18
C ILE A 38 41.02 -24.57 28.71
N ALA A 39 41.43 -25.63 29.42
CA ALA A 39 41.66 -25.63 30.86
C ALA A 39 43.06 -26.21 31.15
N LEU A 40 44.00 -26.01 30.23
CA LEU A 40 45.41 -26.30 30.42
C LEU A 40 46.20 -25.14 29.78
N MET A 41 46.96 -24.45 30.63
CA MET A 41 47.87 -23.33 30.35
C MET A 41 47.25 -21.92 30.46
N GLU A 42 46.98 -21.50 31.70
CA GLU A 42 47.37 -20.20 32.28
C GLU A 42 47.02 -20.23 33.79
N PRO A 43 47.97 -20.06 34.73
CA PRO A 43 47.68 -20.30 36.15
C PRO A 43 46.76 -19.28 36.85
N ASN A 44 46.23 -18.23 36.19
CA ASN A 44 45.69 -17.08 36.94
C ASN A 44 44.44 -16.35 36.38
N ALA A 45 43.78 -16.78 35.30
CA ALA A 45 42.81 -15.89 34.61
C ALA A 45 41.31 -16.27 34.62
N LEU A 46 40.88 -17.48 35.03
CA LEU A 46 39.55 -17.98 34.62
C LEU A 46 38.55 -18.39 35.72
N LEU A 47 38.78 -18.08 37.00
CA LEU A 47 37.83 -18.38 38.09
C LEU A 47 37.08 -17.15 38.64
N VAL A 48 37.24 -15.99 38.03
CA VAL A 48 36.66 -14.71 38.50
C VAL A 48 35.18 -14.52 38.10
N GLN A 49 34.58 -15.49 37.39
CA GLN A 49 33.21 -15.36 36.84
C GLN A 49 32.19 -16.32 37.44
N THR A 50 32.55 -17.12 38.44
CA THR A 50 31.57 -17.94 39.15
C THR A 50 30.72 -17.07 40.09
N PRO A 51 29.39 -17.20 40.11
CA PRO A 51 28.55 -16.48 41.06
C PRO A 51 29.04 -16.72 42.49
N ASN A 52 29.26 -15.64 43.24
CA ASN A 52 29.54 -15.67 44.67
C ASN A 52 30.89 -16.32 45.11
N ILE A 53 31.82 -16.59 44.19
CA ILE A 53 33.14 -17.19 44.49
C ILE A 53 34.25 -16.51 43.67
N TYR A 54 35.42 -16.29 44.28
CA TYR A 54 36.63 -15.80 43.61
C TYR A 54 37.88 -16.59 44.05
N THR A 55 38.93 -16.62 43.21
CA THR A 55 40.22 -17.23 43.54
C THR A 55 41.22 -16.25 44.10
N THR A 56 41.90 -16.64 45.17
CA THR A 56 43.01 -15.86 45.75
C THR A 56 44.33 -16.16 45.04
N ALA A 57 45.34 -15.30 45.27
CA ALA A 57 46.72 -15.53 44.80
C ALA A 57 47.34 -16.85 45.29
N ALA A 58 46.76 -17.49 46.31
CA ALA A 58 47.15 -18.81 46.80
C ALA A 58 46.41 -19.96 46.10
N ALA A 59 45.74 -19.71 44.96
CA ALA A 59 44.91 -20.67 44.22
C ALA A 59 43.80 -21.34 45.05
N THR A 60 43.32 -20.66 46.11
CA THR A 60 42.18 -21.11 46.92
C THR A 60 40.91 -20.35 46.55
N CYS A 61 39.78 -21.07 46.49
CA CYS A 61 38.47 -20.47 46.25
C CYS A 61 37.88 -19.93 47.56
N LYS A 62 37.46 -18.66 47.56
CA LYS A 62 36.76 -18.01 48.67
C LYS A 62 35.39 -17.50 48.23
N LYS A 63 34.42 -17.51 49.16
CA LYS A 63 33.12 -16.87 48.95
C LYS A 63 33.28 -15.36 49.00
N CYS A 64 32.52 -14.64 48.17
CA CYS A 64 32.45 -13.18 48.24
C CYS A 64 31.98 -12.74 49.64
N LYS A 65 32.63 -11.72 50.22
CA LYS A 65 32.36 -11.24 51.59
C LYS A 65 31.58 -9.91 51.61
N THR A 66 31.52 -9.20 50.49
CA THR A 66 30.92 -7.87 50.33
C THR A 66 29.40 -7.87 50.31
N GLY A 67 28.78 -8.07 51.48
CA GLY A 67 27.32 -7.92 51.65
C GLY A 67 26.52 -8.93 50.82
N SER A 68 25.28 -9.22 51.20
CA SER A 68 24.42 -10.18 50.50
C SER A 68 24.01 -9.74 49.08
N ASN A 69 24.53 -8.61 48.58
CA ASN A 69 24.13 -7.94 47.35
C ASN A 69 25.16 -8.01 46.20
N CYS A 70 26.29 -8.68 46.41
CA CYS A 70 27.31 -8.94 45.39
C CYS A 70 26.99 -10.22 44.62
N LEU A 71 26.87 -10.16 43.28
CA LEU A 71 26.62 -11.34 42.45
C LEU A 71 27.93 -12.02 42.04
N THR A 72 28.92 -11.24 41.60
CA THR A 72 30.28 -11.70 41.30
C THR A 72 31.31 -10.75 41.92
N CYS A 73 32.48 -11.25 42.30
CA CYS A 73 33.52 -10.46 42.98
C CYS A 73 34.93 -10.81 42.50
N GLU A 74 35.82 -9.83 42.60
CA GLU A 74 37.26 -9.99 42.38
C GLU A 74 38.00 -10.23 43.71
N SER A 75 37.45 -9.73 44.82
CA SER A 75 38.01 -9.91 46.16
C SER A 75 36.91 -9.86 47.23
N ASP A 76 37.29 -10.09 48.49
CA ASP A 76 36.42 -9.91 49.67
C ASP A 76 35.83 -8.49 49.79
N THR A 77 36.41 -7.48 49.11
CA THR A 77 36.03 -6.06 49.22
C THR A 77 35.59 -5.43 47.90
N LYS A 78 35.71 -6.15 46.77
CA LYS A 78 35.48 -5.61 45.43
C LYS A 78 34.59 -6.52 44.61
N CYS A 79 33.36 -6.07 44.36
CA CYS A 79 32.39 -6.66 43.46
C CYS A 79 32.68 -6.30 42.00
N LEU A 80 32.28 -7.19 41.10
CA LEU A 80 32.28 -7.02 39.66
C LEU A 80 30.87 -6.88 39.10
N SER A 81 29.89 -7.50 39.74
CA SER A 81 28.47 -7.30 39.46
C SER A 81 27.63 -7.43 40.73
N CYS A 82 26.45 -6.83 40.72
CA CYS A 82 25.53 -6.82 41.84
C CYS A 82 24.27 -7.62 41.49
N ILE A 83 23.54 -8.06 42.51
CA ILE A 83 22.22 -8.65 42.32
C ILE A 83 21.19 -7.59 41.90
N ASP A 84 20.03 -8.03 41.40
CA ASP A 84 18.91 -7.14 41.10
C ASP A 84 18.53 -6.28 42.32
N GLY A 85 18.16 -5.03 42.07
CA GLY A 85 17.95 -4.00 43.10
C GLY A 85 19.22 -3.27 43.54
N PHE A 86 20.40 -3.61 42.99
CA PHE A 86 21.67 -2.94 43.26
C PHE A 86 22.48 -2.66 41.99
N TYR A 87 23.23 -1.57 41.98
CA TYR A 87 24.18 -1.22 40.91
C TYR A 87 25.61 -1.18 41.45
N LEU A 88 26.58 -1.32 40.54
CA LEU A 88 27.99 -1.22 40.87
C LEU A 88 28.41 0.25 40.99
N ALA A 89 28.62 0.70 42.23
CA ALA A 89 29.14 2.02 42.54
C ALA A 89 30.69 2.05 42.50
N GLY A 90 31.26 3.22 42.75
CA GLY A 90 32.72 3.40 42.82
C GLY A 90 33.39 2.39 43.76
N GLU A 91 34.63 2.00 43.42
CA GLU A 91 35.45 1.03 44.15
C GLU A 91 34.93 -0.41 44.17
N GLY A 92 33.96 -0.75 43.30
CA GLY A 92 33.40 -2.11 43.23
C GLY A 92 32.49 -2.43 44.41
N LYS A 93 31.73 -1.46 44.90
CA LYS A 93 30.73 -1.67 45.96
C LYS A 93 29.33 -1.67 45.35
N CYS A 94 28.43 -2.50 45.89
CA CYS A 94 27.05 -2.55 45.43
C CYS A 94 26.18 -1.57 46.24
N SER A 95 25.52 -0.65 45.54
CA SER A 95 24.61 0.36 46.12
C SER A 95 23.18 0.12 45.65
N ALA A 96 22.21 0.34 46.54
CA ALA A 96 20.80 0.04 46.26
C ALA A 96 20.20 0.98 45.21
N CYS A 97 19.25 0.47 44.42
CA CYS A 97 18.43 1.21 43.47
C CYS A 97 17.26 1.93 44.16
N ASN A 98 17.51 2.67 45.25
CA ASN A 98 16.45 3.24 46.09
C ASN A 98 16.14 4.72 45.82
N THR A 99 16.97 5.38 45.03
CA THR A 99 16.84 6.79 44.64
C THR A 99 15.77 7.02 43.57
N ILE A 100 15.47 5.99 42.77
CA ILE A 100 14.38 6.01 41.77
C ILE A 100 13.24 5.15 42.32
N ALA A 101 12.14 5.79 42.68
CA ALA A 101 10.96 5.09 43.20
C ALA A 101 10.45 4.05 42.19
N GLY A 102 10.21 2.82 42.66
CA GLY A 102 9.69 1.72 41.84
C GLY A 102 10.73 1.07 40.90
N CYS A 103 12.02 1.39 41.02
CA CYS A 103 13.05 0.77 40.21
C CYS A 103 13.45 -0.62 40.74
N GLY A 104 13.37 -1.64 39.89
CA GLY A 104 13.77 -3.02 40.19
C GLY A 104 15.22 -3.33 39.83
N LYS A 105 15.74 -2.77 38.72
CA LYS A 105 17.15 -2.85 38.32
C LYS A 105 17.63 -1.50 37.83
N CYS A 106 18.84 -1.12 38.21
CA CYS A 106 19.42 0.16 37.84
C CYS A 106 20.89 0.02 37.43
N LYS A 107 21.34 0.96 36.60
CA LYS A 107 22.74 1.08 36.19
C LYS A 107 23.52 2.05 37.08
N SER A 108 22.83 3.05 37.63
CA SER A 108 23.37 4.03 38.56
C SER A 108 22.27 4.50 39.52
N ALA A 109 22.62 5.39 40.47
CA ALA A 109 21.63 6.04 41.33
C ALA A 109 20.52 6.77 40.55
N ASN A 110 20.77 7.21 39.31
CA ASN A 110 19.80 8.03 38.55
C ASN A 110 19.37 7.38 37.23
N GLU A 111 19.77 6.14 36.97
CA GLU A 111 19.41 5.42 35.74
C GLU A 111 18.79 4.06 36.05
N CYS A 112 17.45 3.98 35.97
CA CYS A 112 16.74 2.71 36.03
C CYS A 112 16.82 1.98 34.68
N THR A 113 16.85 0.65 34.73
CA THR A 113 16.83 -0.22 33.55
C THR A 113 15.63 -1.15 33.54
N GLU A 114 14.99 -1.39 34.69
CA GLU A 114 13.78 -2.20 34.79
C GLU A 114 12.95 -1.75 36.00
N CYS A 115 11.67 -1.44 35.78
CA CYS A 115 10.74 -1.04 36.84
C CYS A 115 10.01 -2.26 37.42
N THR A 116 9.61 -2.20 38.69
CA THR A 116 8.91 -3.31 39.35
C THR A 116 7.49 -3.49 38.80
N THR A 117 6.69 -2.43 38.83
CA THR A 117 5.29 -2.43 38.36
C THR A 117 5.05 -1.51 37.17
N ASP A 118 5.67 -0.34 37.19
CA ASP A 118 5.39 0.77 36.28
C ASP A 118 6.18 0.67 34.96
N ASN A 119 6.00 1.65 34.07
CA ASN A 119 6.73 1.72 32.80
C ASN A 119 8.06 2.46 32.96
N LEU A 120 9.13 1.90 32.38
CA LEU A 120 10.43 2.55 32.25
C LEU A 120 10.35 3.71 31.27
N GLN A 121 10.68 4.89 31.77
CA GLN A 121 10.56 6.16 31.07
C GLN A 121 11.82 6.48 30.24
N PRO A 122 11.73 7.38 29.24
CA PRO A 122 12.89 7.82 28.46
C PRO A 122 13.98 8.48 29.32
N ASP A 123 13.57 9.20 30.36
CA ASP A 123 14.43 9.85 31.37
C ASP A 123 15.01 8.86 32.41
N LYS A 124 14.84 7.54 32.19
CA LYS A 124 15.30 6.45 33.06
C LYS A 124 14.65 6.41 34.45
N THR A 125 13.48 7.02 34.60
CA THR A 125 12.62 6.89 35.79
C THR A 125 11.51 5.86 35.59
N CYS A 126 10.68 5.63 36.62
CA CYS A 126 9.52 4.74 36.56
C CYS A 126 8.24 5.55 36.79
N LYS A 127 7.29 5.47 35.85
CA LYS A 127 5.97 6.11 35.97
C LYS A 127 4.90 5.21 35.33
N LYS A 128 3.67 5.32 35.82
CA LYS A 128 2.54 4.53 35.33
C LYS A 128 2.23 4.79 33.86
N ASP A 129 2.14 6.05 33.45
CA ASP A 129 1.78 6.43 32.08
C ASP A 129 3.02 6.87 31.30
N CYS A 130 3.07 6.56 30.00
CA CYS A 130 4.12 7.06 29.11
C CYS A 130 3.82 8.51 28.69
N PRO A 131 4.85 9.35 28.49
CA PRO A 131 4.69 10.72 28.05
C PRO A 131 4.21 10.78 26.59
N GLU A 132 3.83 11.98 26.15
CA GLU A 132 3.47 12.23 24.75
C GLU A 132 4.61 11.80 23.80
N ALA A 133 4.25 11.29 22.62
CA ALA A 133 5.13 10.65 21.64
C ALA A 133 5.75 9.32 22.07
N TYR A 134 5.28 8.70 23.17
CA TYR A 134 5.66 7.36 23.58
C TYR A 134 4.44 6.49 23.86
N PHE A 135 4.58 5.18 23.66
CA PHE A 135 3.59 4.16 24.04
C PHE A 135 4.25 3.10 24.93
N ALA A 136 3.45 2.43 25.75
CA ALA A 136 3.94 1.34 26.60
C ALA A 136 4.10 0.06 25.77
N ASN A 137 5.33 -0.45 25.72
CA ASN A 137 5.66 -1.74 25.10
C ASN A 137 6.45 -2.58 26.11
N ASP A 138 5.86 -3.66 26.60
CA ASP A 138 6.48 -4.55 27.60
C ASP A 138 7.10 -3.81 28.80
N LYS A 139 6.34 -2.89 29.42
CA LYS A 139 6.78 -2.02 30.52
C LYS A 139 7.89 -1.02 30.17
N VAL A 140 8.16 -0.77 28.90
CA VAL A 140 9.11 0.25 28.44
C VAL A 140 8.38 1.26 27.57
N CYS A 141 8.51 2.55 27.91
CA CYS A 141 8.00 3.61 27.07
C CYS A 141 8.86 3.72 25.81
N THR A 142 8.29 3.27 24.70
CA THR A 142 8.92 3.23 23.38
C THR A 142 8.42 4.40 22.55
N ALA A 143 9.32 5.04 21.81
CA ALA A 143 8.97 6.20 21.00
C ALA A 143 8.03 5.81 19.86
N CYS A 144 7.09 6.69 19.52
CA CYS A 144 6.30 6.60 18.31
C CYS A 144 7.17 6.88 17.07
N VAL A 145 6.70 6.46 15.87
CA VAL A 145 7.28 6.90 14.59
C VAL A 145 7.35 8.43 14.45
N ASP A 146 8.24 8.89 13.58
CA ASP A 146 8.45 10.29 13.28
C ASP A 146 7.15 11.04 12.95
N ASP A 147 7.12 12.32 13.35
CA ASP A 147 5.96 13.22 13.23
C ASP A 147 4.67 12.74 13.92
N CYS A 148 4.70 11.64 14.68
CA CYS A 148 3.58 11.16 15.46
C CYS A 148 3.54 11.74 16.88
N LYS A 149 2.38 12.26 17.27
CA LYS A 149 2.11 12.82 18.61
C LYS A 149 1.65 11.74 19.60
N THR A 150 0.75 10.86 19.16
CA THR A 150 0.26 9.73 19.97
C THR A 150 0.16 8.48 19.09
N CYS A 151 0.57 7.34 19.62
CA CYS A 151 0.54 6.05 18.92
C CYS A 151 0.13 4.92 19.87
N THR A 152 -0.37 3.82 19.31
CA THR A 152 -0.66 2.58 20.08
C THR A 152 0.43 1.54 19.95
N GLU A 153 1.19 1.62 18.85
CA GLU A 153 2.32 0.79 18.49
C GLU A 153 3.31 1.68 17.76
N GLU A 154 4.56 1.23 17.62
CA GLU A 154 5.64 2.00 16.98
C GLU A 154 5.19 2.58 15.63
N THR A 155 4.58 1.76 14.77
CA THR A 155 4.18 2.15 13.41
C THR A 155 2.73 2.63 13.26
N LYS A 156 1.92 2.63 14.33
CA LYS A 156 0.49 3.00 14.25
C LYS A 156 0.23 4.32 14.95
N CYS A 157 0.36 5.41 14.19
CA CYS A 157 0.03 6.73 14.71
C CYS A 157 -1.48 6.95 14.79
N THR A 158 -1.93 7.55 15.89
CA THR A 158 -3.32 7.94 16.11
C THR A 158 -3.53 9.44 16.05
N ASN A 159 -2.49 10.24 16.28
CA ASN A 159 -2.54 11.70 16.13
C ASN A 159 -1.17 12.23 15.70
N CYS A 160 -1.14 13.07 14.67
CA CYS A 160 0.10 13.66 14.19
C CYS A 160 0.47 14.93 14.95
N LYS A 161 1.76 15.28 14.90
CA LYS A 161 2.24 16.58 15.36
C LYS A 161 1.75 17.66 14.40
N GLU A 162 1.46 18.84 14.95
CA GLU A 162 1.11 20.05 14.18
C GLU A 162 -0.11 19.88 13.25
N ASP A 163 0.03 20.24 11.97
CA ASP A 163 -0.98 20.17 10.92
C ASP A 163 -0.76 18.98 9.96
N ALA A 164 0.13 18.06 10.31
CA ALA A 164 0.37 16.86 9.50
C ALA A 164 -0.88 15.97 9.45
N LEU A 165 -0.99 15.20 8.36
CA LEU A 165 -2.13 14.34 8.04
C LEU A 165 -1.79 12.88 8.29
N ILE A 166 -2.73 12.11 8.83
CA ILE A 166 -2.57 10.65 8.97
C ILE A 166 -2.95 9.98 7.65
N VAL A 167 -2.08 9.15 7.09
CA VAL A 167 -2.43 8.27 5.97
C VAL A 167 -3.24 7.09 6.47
N GLU A 168 -4.45 6.91 5.93
CA GLU A 168 -5.46 5.97 6.42
C GLU A 168 -4.93 4.55 6.63
N ASP A 169 -4.25 3.98 5.63
CA ASP A 169 -3.83 2.57 5.67
C ASP A 169 -2.54 2.38 6.46
N THR A 170 -1.56 3.26 6.26
CA THR A 170 -0.23 3.12 6.86
C THR A 170 -0.15 3.65 8.29
N LYS A 171 -1.13 4.46 8.70
CA LYS A 171 -1.14 5.18 9.98
C LYS A 171 0.15 6.00 10.21
N LYS A 172 0.79 6.46 9.13
CA LYS A 172 1.94 7.35 9.17
C LYS A 172 1.51 8.80 8.97
N CYS A 173 2.30 9.72 9.51
CA CYS A 173 2.09 11.16 9.35
C CYS A 173 2.81 11.68 8.11
N VAL A 174 2.15 12.55 7.35
CA VAL A 174 2.73 13.26 6.20
C VAL A 174 2.44 14.75 6.30
N LYS A 175 3.41 15.59 5.91
CA LYS A 175 3.28 17.06 5.95
C LYS A 175 2.87 17.61 4.58
N GLY A 176 2.05 18.65 4.59
CA GLY A 176 1.63 19.37 3.39
C GLY A 176 0.53 18.65 2.61
N ASN A 177 0.91 17.71 1.73
CA ASN A 177 0.01 17.03 0.81
C ASN A 177 -0.04 15.52 1.04
N CYS A 178 -1.16 14.92 0.67
CA CYS A 178 -1.29 13.47 0.65
C CYS A 178 -0.42 12.85 -0.45
N PRO A 179 0.16 11.67 -0.21
CA PRO A 179 0.89 10.93 -1.24
C PRO A 179 -0.05 10.48 -2.37
N GLU A 180 0.53 10.02 -3.48
CA GLU A 180 -0.23 9.39 -4.57
C GLU A 180 -1.13 8.26 -4.04
N MET A 181 -2.27 8.06 -4.70
CA MET A 181 -3.36 7.15 -4.33
C MET A 181 -4.17 7.60 -3.10
N TYR A 182 -3.91 8.79 -2.56
CA TYR A 182 -4.69 9.36 -1.46
C TYR A 182 -5.09 10.80 -1.76
N PHE A 183 -6.25 11.20 -1.25
CA PHE A 183 -6.73 12.58 -1.24
C PHE A 183 -6.88 13.08 0.19
N LYS A 184 -6.77 14.40 0.36
CA LYS A 184 -6.99 15.04 1.66
C LYS A 184 -8.49 15.07 1.94
N ASP A 185 -8.90 14.45 3.04
CA ASP A 185 -10.26 14.66 3.54
C ASP A 185 -10.34 16.07 4.16
N GLY A 186 -11.33 16.86 3.75
CA GLY A 186 -11.51 18.22 4.26
C GLY A 186 -12.14 18.25 5.66
N ALA A 187 -12.87 17.21 6.05
CA ALA A 187 -13.52 17.10 7.36
C ALA A 187 -12.57 16.49 8.41
N GLU A 188 -11.69 15.62 7.98
CA GLU A 188 -10.82 14.82 8.84
C GLU A 188 -9.35 15.12 8.49
N LYS A 189 -8.46 15.35 9.48
CA LYS A 189 -7.02 15.60 9.25
C LYS A 189 -6.29 14.32 8.77
N MET A 190 -6.71 13.77 7.64
CA MET A 190 -6.25 12.50 7.12
C MET A 190 -6.22 12.46 5.59
N CYS A 191 -5.40 11.53 5.11
CA CYS A 191 -5.31 11.17 3.71
C CYS A 191 -6.07 9.87 3.50
N LYS A 192 -7.20 9.94 2.80
CA LYS A 192 -8.07 8.80 2.46
C LYS A 192 -7.73 8.25 1.10
N ARG A 193 -7.90 6.94 0.93
CA ARG A 193 -7.52 6.26 -0.30
C ARG A 193 -8.44 6.65 -1.46
N CYS A 194 -7.86 6.86 -2.64
CA CYS A 194 -8.59 6.97 -3.91
C CYS A 194 -9.28 5.62 -4.25
N THR A 195 -10.26 5.65 -5.16
CA THR A 195 -10.80 4.42 -5.78
C THR A 195 -9.69 3.61 -6.45
N ASP A 196 -9.85 2.29 -6.46
CA ASP A 196 -8.87 1.36 -7.01
C ASP A 196 -8.43 1.71 -8.45
N GLY A 197 -7.13 1.67 -8.68
CA GLY A 197 -6.52 2.02 -9.96
C GLY A 197 -6.38 3.52 -10.22
N CYS A 198 -6.80 4.39 -9.30
CA CYS A 198 -6.58 5.82 -9.38
C CYS A 198 -5.28 6.24 -8.66
N LYS A 199 -4.43 6.98 -9.37
CA LYS A 199 -3.15 7.49 -8.89
C LYS A 199 -3.29 8.88 -8.25
N VAL A 200 -4.08 9.76 -8.84
CA VAL A 200 -4.36 11.10 -8.30
C VAL A 200 -5.86 11.33 -8.34
N CYS A 201 -6.47 11.66 -7.20
CA CYS A 201 -7.90 11.91 -7.09
C CYS A 201 -8.19 13.18 -6.28
N SER A 202 -9.29 13.86 -6.58
CA SER A 202 -9.77 15.00 -5.78
C SER A 202 -10.65 14.59 -4.61
N ASN A 203 -11.32 13.44 -4.74
CA ASN A 203 -12.09 12.77 -3.70
C ASN A 203 -12.06 11.25 -3.96
N ALA A 204 -12.81 10.47 -3.18
CA ALA A 204 -12.79 9.02 -3.28
C ALA A 204 -13.08 8.50 -4.70
N THR A 205 -13.99 9.11 -5.46
CA THR A 205 -14.46 8.61 -6.76
C THR A 205 -13.92 9.34 -7.97
N ASP A 206 -13.51 10.60 -7.82
CA ASP A 206 -13.14 11.47 -8.93
C ASP A 206 -11.65 11.37 -9.23
N CYS A 207 -11.32 10.51 -10.19
CA CYS A 207 -9.94 10.28 -10.60
C CYS A 207 -9.46 11.30 -11.64
N GLN A 208 -8.25 11.79 -11.45
CA GLN A 208 -7.55 12.74 -12.32
C GLN A 208 -6.39 12.11 -13.09
N GLU A 209 -5.77 11.08 -12.52
CA GLU A 209 -4.70 10.31 -13.16
C GLU A 209 -4.82 8.84 -12.76
N CYS A 210 -4.75 7.94 -13.74
CA CYS A 210 -4.85 6.50 -13.50
C CYS A 210 -3.48 5.88 -13.29
N VAL A 211 -3.44 4.81 -12.49
CA VAL A 211 -2.27 3.94 -12.40
C VAL A 211 -2.16 3.14 -13.70
N SER A 212 -1.00 3.24 -14.36
CA SER A 212 -0.70 2.44 -15.56
C SER A 212 -0.85 0.94 -15.27
N PRO A 213 -1.50 0.15 -16.15
CA PRO A 213 -1.88 0.46 -17.53
C PRO A 213 -3.33 0.97 -17.71
N LYS A 214 -4.05 1.32 -16.64
CA LYS A 214 -5.42 1.86 -16.78
C LYS A 214 -5.37 3.27 -17.38
N MET A 215 -6.44 3.64 -18.08
CA MET A 215 -6.58 4.90 -18.80
C MET A 215 -7.75 5.71 -18.25
N LEU A 216 -7.60 7.03 -18.19
CA LEU A 216 -8.66 7.93 -17.76
C LEU A 216 -9.66 8.13 -18.89
N GLU A 217 -10.92 7.78 -18.65
CA GLU A 217 -12.00 7.99 -19.61
C GLU A 217 -12.53 9.43 -19.55
N GLU A 218 -12.57 10.08 -20.72
CA GLU A 218 -12.99 11.48 -20.85
C GLU A 218 -14.42 11.67 -20.34
N GLY A 219 -14.61 12.66 -19.46
CA GLY A 219 -15.93 13.04 -18.94
C GLY A 219 -16.48 12.16 -17.82
N THR A 220 -15.84 11.04 -17.46
CA THR A 220 -16.33 10.15 -16.39
C THR A 220 -15.49 10.18 -15.12
N MET A 221 -14.24 10.68 -15.20
CA MET A 221 -13.26 10.68 -14.08
C MET A 221 -12.98 9.27 -13.54
N LYS A 222 -13.12 8.25 -14.39
CA LYS A 222 -12.91 6.84 -14.02
C LYS A 222 -11.77 6.24 -14.83
N CYS A 223 -11.10 5.27 -14.20
CA CYS A 223 -10.03 4.50 -14.83
C CYS A 223 -10.58 3.22 -15.43
N VAL A 224 -10.32 3.00 -16.71
CA VAL A 224 -10.73 1.82 -17.47
C VAL A 224 -9.51 1.08 -18.01
N GLU A 225 -9.61 -0.25 -18.15
CA GLU A 225 -8.51 -1.06 -18.72
C GLU A 225 -8.44 -0.95 -20.24
N LYS A 226 -9.57 -0.68 -20.89
CA LYS A 226 -9.70 -0.54 -22.34
C LYS A 226 -10.72 0.55 -22.64
N CYS A 227 -10.50 1.29 -23.73
CA CYS A 227 -11.49 2.24 -24.23
C CYS A 227 -12.66 1.47 -24.86
N GLY A 228 -13.87 1.71 -24.35
CA GLY A 228 -15.09 1.12 -24.86
C GLY A 228 -15.60 1.81 -26.13
N ASP A 229 -16.79 1.39 -26.58
CA ASP A 229 -17.45 2.01 -27.72
C ASP A 229 -17.67 3.52 -27.50
N GLY A 230 -17.41 4.29 -28.54
CA GLY A 230 -17.46 5.76 -28.53
C GLY A 230 -16.18 6.42 -28.02
N PHE A 231 -15.14 5.66 -27.69
CA PHE A 231 -13.85 6.18 -27.24
C PHE A 231 -12.66 5.54 -27.98
N PHE A 232 -11.52 6.22 -27.96
CA PHE A 232 -10.27 5.72 -28.52
C PHE A 232 -9.08 5.99 -27.61
N ASN A 233 -8.08 5.12 -27.66
CA ASN A 233 -6.88 5.20 -26.82
C ASN A 233 -5.94 6.32 -27.29
N VAL A 234 -5.53 7.15 -26.35
CA VAL A 234 -4.48 8.16 -26.52
C VAL A 234 -3.31 7.85 -25.59
N ASP A 235 -2.16 7.54 -26.18
CA ASP A 235 -0.87 7.30 -25.51
C ASP A 235 -0.89 6.27 -24.36
N ASN A 236 -1.84 5.33 -24.36
CA ASN A 236 -2.09 4.38 -23.26
C ASN A 236 -2.34 5.07 -21.91
N LYS A 237 -2.87 6.29 -21.92
CA LYS A 237 -3.16 7.09 -20.71
C LYS A 237 -4.59 7.56 -20.64
N LYS A 238 -5.26 7.75 -21.77
CA LYS A 238 -6.60 8.31 -21.84
C LYS A 238 -7.47 7.59 -22.86
N CYS A 239 -8.76 7.59 -22.59
CA CYS A 239 -9.80 7.24 -23.55
C CYS A 239 -10.56 8.52 -23.92
N ASP A 240 -10.21 9.09 -25.06
CA ASP A 240 -10.86 10.30 -25.58
C ASP A 240 -12.11 9.91 -26.37
N MET A 241 -13.12 10.77 -26.36
CA MET A 241 -14.37 10.54 -27.09
C MET A 241 -14.14 10.60 -28.61
N CYS A 242 -14.74 9.64 -29.31
CA CYS A 242 -14.95 9.73 -30.75
C CYS A 242 -15.84 10.93 -31.12
N MET A 243 -15.87 11.28 -32.40
CA MET A 243 -16.81 12.27 -32.89
C MET A 243 -18.27 11.87 -32.63
N ALA A 244 -19.17 12.85 -32.68
CA ALA A 244 -20.61 12.62 -32.53
C ALA A 244 -21.09 11.49 -33.46
N ASN A 245 -21.96 10.64 -32.94
CA ASN A 245 -22.60 9.52 -33.65
C ASN A 245 -21.65 8.41 -34.15
N CYS A 246 -20.37 8.46 -33.77
CA CYS A 246 -19.42 7.40 -34.06
C CYS A 246 -19.42 6.34 -32.95
N MET A 247 -19.46 5.05 -33.34
CA MET A 247 -19.38 3.90 -32.43
C MET A 247 -17.93 3.48 -32.20
N THR A 248 -17.10 3.40 -33.24
CA THR A 248 -15.68 3.08 -33.11
C THR A 248 -14.84 4.01 -33.96
N CYS A 249 -13.73 4.49 -33.40
CA CYS A 249 -12.78 5.35 -34.09
C CYS A 249 -11.34 5.05 -33.65
N ALA A 250 -10.38 5.26 -34.55
CA ALA A 250 -8.95 5.29 -34.21
C ALA A 250 -8.44 6.71 -33.89
N ALA A 251 -9.20 7.75 -34.25
CA ALA A 251 -8.85 9.15 -34.01
C ALA A 251 -10.09 10.05 -33.96
N LYS A 252 -9.99 11.17 -33.25
CA LYS A 252 -11.09 12.12 -33.03
C LYS A 252 -11.81 12.60 -34.31
N LYS A 253 -11.08 12.72 -35.43
CA LYS A 253 -11.60 13.25 -36.71
C LYS A 253 -11.98 12.20 -37.74
N LYS A 254 -11.87 10.91 -37.42
CA LYS A 254 -12.19 9.81 -38.34
C LYS A 254 -13.08 8.79 -37.65
N CYS A 255 -14.23 8.46 -38.23
CA CYS A 255 -15.06 7.39 -37.75
C CYS A 255 -14.86 6.11 -38.57
N ASP A 256 -14.70 4.98 -37.88
CA ASP A 256 -14.55 3.67 -38.54
C ASP A 256 -15.90 2.93 -38.60
N LYS A 257 -16.81 3.18 -37.63
CA LYS A 257 -18.16 2.62 -37.61
C LYS A 257 -19.15 3.58 -36.96
N CYS A 258 -20.27 3.84 -37.63
CA CYS A 258 -21.35 4.66 -37.07
C CYS A 258 -22.20 3.90 -36.04
N LYS A 259 -22.81 4.65 -35.12
CA LYS A 259 -23.87 4.12 -34.26
C LYS A 259 -25.10 3.72 -35.08
N ASP A 260 -25.96 2.89 -34.50
CA ASP A 260 -27.19 2.45 -35.18
C ASP A 260 -28.06 3.64 -35.63
N ASN A 261 -28.66 3.50 -36.82
CA ASN A 261 -29.45 4.54 -37.51
C ASN A 261 -28.66 5.76 -38.02
N TYR A 262 -27.32 5.72 -38.03
CA TYR A 262 -26.48 6.71 -38.68
C TYR A 262 -25.75 6.11 -39.88
N PHE A 263 -25.45 6.95 -40.86
CA PHE A 263 -24.85 6.57 -42.13
C PHE A 263 -23.47 7.19 -42.30
N MET A 264 -22.52 6.42 -42.81
CA MET A 264 -21.15 6.88 -43.06
C MET A 264 -21.10 7.77 -44.31
N SER A 265 -20.56 8.99 -44.17
CA SER A 265 -20.28 9.95 -45.24
C SER A 265 -18.94 10.62 -44.98
N ASP A 266 -17.95 10.40 -45.84
CA ASP A 266 -16.60 10.99 -45.75
C ASP A 266 -15.99 10.91 -44.32
N ASP A 267 -15.90 9.69 -43.78
CA ASP A 267 -15.39 9.39 -42.42
C ASP A 267 -16.20 10.01 -41.25
N LYS A 268 -17.41 10.51 -41.51
CA LYS A 268 -18.33 11.06 -40.51
C LYS A 268 -19.66 10.31 -40.52
N CYS A 269 -20.37 10.39 -39.41
CA CYS A 269 -21.68 9.78 -39.24
C CYS A 269 -22.78 10.84 -39.29
N VAL A 270 -23.69 10.70 -40.25
CA VAL A 270 -24.83 11.60 -40.46
C VAL A 270 -26.13 10.84 -40.26
N ASP A 271 -27.17 11.52 -39.77
CA ASP A 271 -28.51 10.97 -39.58
C ASP A 271 -29.28 10.82 -40.90
N MET A 272 -28.96 11.66 -41.88
CA MET A 272 -29.50 11.60 -43.24
C MET A 272 -28.41 11.83 -44.26
N CYS A 273 -28.42 11.04 -45.34
CA CYS A 273 -27.47 11.27 -46.43
C CYS A 273 -27.68 12.64 -47.10
N PRO A 274 -26.58 13.36 -47.38
CA PRO A 274 -26.62 14.71 -47.95
C PRO A 274 -27.25 14.70 -49.35
N GLU A 275 -27.55 15.90 -49.85
CA GLU A 275 -28.11 16.04 -51.20
C GLU A 275 -27.25 15.33 -52.25
N LYS A 276 -27.90 14.64 -53.20
CA LYS A 276 -27.27 13.82 -54.25
C LYS A 276 -26.59 12.53 -53.74
N TYR A 277 -26.88 12.11 -52.51
CA TYR A 277 -26.50 10.82 -51.97
C TYR A 277 -27.73 10.04 -51.50
N PHE A 278 -27.64 8.71 -51.53
CA PHE A 278 -28.65 7.79 -51.02
C PHE A 278 -28.00 6.81 -50.03
N GLU A 279 -28.80 6.22 -49.16
CA GLU A 279 -28.34 5.22 -48.20
C GLU A 279 -28.20 3.87 -48.90
N LYS A 280 -27.06 3.21 -48.67
CA LYS A 280 -26.80 1.85 -49.10
C LYS A 280 -25.87 1.16 -48.09
N GLU A 281 -26.36 0.11 -47.45
CA GLU A 281 -25.60 -0.70 -46.48
C GLU A 281 -24.94 0.14 -45.37
N GLY A 282 -25.65 1.14 -44.85
CA GLY A 282 -25.15 2.01 -43.78
C GLY A 282 -24.16 3.10 -44.24
N LYS A 283 -24.02 3.30 -45.56
CA LYS A 283 -23.15 4.33 -46.16
C LYS A 283 -23.94 5.24 -47.08
N CYS A 284 -23.48 6.48 -47.21
CA CYS A 284 -24.00 7.42 -48.19
C CYS A 284 -23.25 7.26 -49.51
N GLU A 285 -23.92 6.71 -50.52
CA GLU A 285 -23.36 6.59 -51.86
C GLU A 285 -23.94 7.66 -52.80
N LYS A 286 -23.10 8.12 -53.73
CA LYS A 286 -23.45 9.20 -54.65
C LYS A 286 -24.47 8.70 -55.67
N CYS A 287 -25.53 9.47 -55.89
CA CYS A 287 -26.51 9.23 -56.94
C CYS A 287 -25.83 9.19 -58.33
N LYS A 288 -26.34 8.35 -59.22
CA LYS A 288 -25.99 8.34 -60.65
C LYS A 288 -26.45 9.64 -61.31
N ASN A 289 -25.78 10.00 -62.41
CA ASN A 289 -26.10 11.20 -63.18
C ASN A 289 -27.43 11.07 -63.95
N THR A 290 -27.91 9.86 -64.20
CA THR A 290 -29.11 9.62 -65.02
C THR A 290 -29.83 8.37 -64.52
N TYR A 291 -31.16 8.46 -64.42
CA TYR A 291 -32.05 7.36 -64.05
C TYR A 291 -33.12 7.18 -65.11
N ASN A 292 -33.55 5.93 -65.34
CA ASN A 292 -34.69 5.64 -66.21
C ASN A 292 -35.98 6.01 -65.46
N THR A 293 -36.82 6.86 -66.06
CA THR A 293 -38.12 7.24 -65.51
C THR A 293 -39.27 6.65 -66.33
N PRO A 294 -40.36 6.19 -65.69
CA PRO A 294 -40.58 6.12 -64.24
C PRO A 294 -39.66 5.09 -63.55
N CYS A 295 -39.30 5.34 -62.28
CA CYS A 295 -38.46 4.42 -61.49
C CYS A 295 -39.12 3.05 -61.41
N LYS A 296 -38.30 1.98 -61.46
CA LYS A 296 -38.81 0.61 -61.28
C LYS A 296 -39.20 0.41 -59.82
N GLN A 297 -40.27 -0.36 -59.59
CA GLN A 297 -40.74 -0.67 -58.24
C GLN A 297 -39.63 -1.34 -57.41
N GLY A 298 -39.31 -0.78 -56.25
CA GLY A 298 -38.26 -1.27 -55.36
C GLY A 298 -36.86 -0.76 -55.67
N ASP A 299 -36.69 0.10 -56.68
CA ASP A 299 -35.43 0.82 -56.94
C ASP A 299 -35.33 2.04 -56.02
N THR A 300 -34.96 1.77 -54.76
CA THR A 300 -34.84 2.79 -53.70
C THR A 300 -33.81 3.87 -54.04
N GLU A 301 -32.75 3.53 -54.78
CA GLU A 301 -31.78 4.47 -55.30
C GLU A 301 -32.47 5.48 -56.23
N CYS A 302 -33.19 4.99 -57.26
CA CYS A 302 -33.91 5.85 -58.20
C CYS A 302 -34.95 6.71 -57.50
N GLU A 303 -35.76 6.13 -56.60
CA GLU A 303 -36.80 6.85 -55.87
C GLU A 303 -36.22 7.98 -55.02
N VAL A 304 -35.17 7.72 -54.23
CA VAL A 304 -34.54 8.74 -53.37
C VAL A 304 -33.85 9.82 -54.20
N CYS A 305 -33.07 9.43 -55.21
CA CYS A 305 -32.29 10.36 -56.02
C CYS A 305 -33.17 11.21 -56.96
N MET A 306 -34.30 10.67 -57.46
CA MET A 306 -35.24 11.43 -58.30
C MET A 306 -36.21 12.27 -57.48
N ASN A 307 -36.62 11.84 -56.28
CA ASN A 307 -37.48 12.64 -55.40
C ASN A 307 -36.72 13.81 -54.76
N LYS A 308 -35.44 13.65 -54.41
CA LYS A 308 -34.61 14.74 -53.83
C LYS A 308 -34.08 15.74 -54.86
N SER A 309 -34.03 15.38 -56.14
CA SER A 309 -33.72 16.32 -57.23
C SER A 309 -34.93 17.17 -57.67
N GLY A 310 -36.11 16.93 -57.07
CA GLY A 310 -37.39 17.49 -57.46
C GLY A 310 -37.95 18.59 -56.55
N THR A 311 -37.11 19.44 -55.94
CA THR A 311 -37.59 20.68 -55.31
C THR A 311 -37.99 21.73 -56.35
N LEU A 312 -39.08 21.49 -57.11
CA LEU A 312 -40.00 22.55 -57.61
C LEU A 312 -41.22 22.01 -58.42
N LYS A 313 -41.91 20.92 -58.06
CA LYS A 313 -43.19 20.58 -58.77
C LYS A 313 -44.33 19.99 -57.92
N VAL A 314 -44.35 20.18 -56.60
CA VAL A 314 -45.49 19.75 -55.75
C VAL A 314 -46.33 20.92 -55.20
N LEU A 315 -46.06 22.17 -55.63
CA LEU A 315 -46.84 23.35 -55.24
C LEU A 315 -47.84 23.85 -56.29
N VAL A 316 -47.89 23.27 -57.49
CA VAL A 316 -48.74 23.81 -58.59
C VAL A 316 -50.09 23.09 -58.71
N VAL A 317 -50.29 21.92 -58.09
CA VAL A 317 -51.58 21.19 -58.20
C VAL A 317 -52.60 21.65 -57.16
N ALA A 318 -52.18 22.22 -56.02
CA ALA A 318 -53.09 22.70 -54.99
C ALA A 318 -53.70 24.10 -55.27
N VAL A 319 -53.04 24.94 -56.09
CA VAL A 319 -53.52 26.32 -56.35
C VAL A 319 -54.58 26.38 -57.46
N VAL A 320 -54.59 25.41 -58.39
CA VAL A 320 -55.60 25.37 -59.47
C VAL A 320 -56.96 24.88 -58.95
N PHE A 321 -56.99 24.03 -57.92
CA PHE A 321 -58.26 23.58 -57.31
C PHE A 321 -58.94 24.64 -56.43
N VAL A 322 -58.20 25.62 -55.90
CA VAL A 322 -58.77 26.70 -55.08
C VAL A 322 -59.40 27.79 -55.95
N LEU A 323 -58.96 27.97 -57.21
CA LEU A 323 -59.52 28.98 -58.12
C LEU A 323 -60.73 28.51 -58.94
N MET A 324 -61.09 27.22 -58.89
CA MET A 324 -62.28 26.66 -59.56
C MET A 324 -63.51 26.55 -58.63
N ILE A 325 -63.38 26.93 -57.35
CA ILE A 325 -64.50 26.96 -56.37
C ILE A 325 -64.96 28.40 -56.10
N ALA A 326 -64.43 29.37 -56.84
CA ALA A 326 -64.78 30.78 -56.74
C ALA A 326 -65.22 31.36 -58.10
N PHE A 327 -66.20 30.72 -58.76
CA PHE A 327 -67.09 31.33 -59.76
C PHE A 327 -68.41 30.55 -59.81
#